data_AF-A0A3D1PZV4-F1
#
_entry.id   AF-A0A3D1PZV4-F1
#
_cell.length_a   1.000
_cell.length_b   1.000
_cell.length_c   1.000
_cell.angle_alpha   90.00
_cell.angle_beta   90.00
_cell.angle_gamma   90.00
#
_symmetry.space_group_name_H-M   'P 1'
#
loop_
_entity.id
_entity.type
_entity.pdbx_description
1 polymer ?
#
loop_
_entity_poly.entity_id
_entity_poly.type
_entity_poly.pdbx_seq_one_letter_code
_entity_poly.pdbx_strand_id
1 'polypeptide(L)'
;MIYKKQYGHPFDTESVVGSFVPAMETIPYLTREPDGFSYTMDPQDILYGLGENIRGINKRGWVYESKCSDDPNHTENKSSLYGA
;
A
#
# COMPACT_ATOMS: atom_id res chain seq x y z
N MET A 1 -11.77 7.21 -12.65
CA MET A 1 -12.85 6.27 -12.26
C MET A 1 -12.32 5.37 -11.16
N ILE A 2 -13.11 5.05 -10.14
CA ILE A 2 -12.67 4.33 -8.92
C ILE A 2 -13.52 3.07 -8.77
N TYR A 3 -12.89 1.93 -8.47
CA TYR A 3 -13.54 0.64 -8.27
C TYR A 3 -13.17 0.03 -6.92
N LYS A 4 -14.11 -0.66 -6.27
CA LYS A 4 -13.86 -1.41 -5.03
C LYS A 4 -13.79 -2.91 -5.32
N LYS A 5 -12.69 -3.55 -4.90
CA LYS A 5 -12.59 -5.00 -4.76
C LYS A 5 -12.58 -5.34 -3.28
N GLN A 6 -13.39 -6.31 -2.86
CA GLN A 6 -13.44 -6.80 -1.48
C GLN A 6 -12.94 -8.24 -1.40
N TYR A 7 -12.16 -8.53 -0.38
CA TYR A 7 -11.70 -9.88 -0.03
C TYR A 7 -12.16 -10.21 1.38
N GLY A 8 -12.81 -11.37 1.56
CA GLY A 8 -13.35 -11.80 2.85
C GLY A 8 -14.32 -10.79 3.47
N HIS A 9 -14.20 -10.64 4.79
CA HIS A 9 -15.03 -9.75 5.63
C HIS A 9 -14.14 -8.70 6.30
N PRO A 10 -13.75 -7.62 5.59
CA PRO A 10 -12.85 -6.61 6.15
C PRO A 10 -13.54 -5.81 7.27
N PHE A 11 -12.74 -5.33 8.22
CA PHE A 11 -13.17 -4.33 9.19
C PHE A 11 -13.40 -2.98 8.48
N ASP A 12 -14.48 -2.27 8.82
CA ASP A 12 -14.76 -0.95 8.26
C ASP A 12 -13.88 0.10 8.93
N THR A 13 -12.90 0.61 8.18
CA THR A 13 -11.94 1.61 8.67
C THR A 13 -12.48 3.03 8.59
N GLU A 14 -13.65 3.26 7.97
CA GLU A 14 -14.24 4.57 7.75
C GLU A 14 -13.30 5.55 6.98
N SER A 15 -12.30 5.03 6.26
CA SER A 15 -11.25 5.84 5.62
C SER A 15 -11.69 6.56 4.35
N VAL A 16 -12.82 6.15 3.76
CA VAL A 16 -13.37 6.75 2.54
C VAL A 16 -14.79 7.23 2.81
N VAL A 17 -15.00 8.54 2.66
CA VAL A 17 -16.34 9.12 2.70
C VAL A 17 -17.10 8.75 1.43
N GLY A 18 -18.24 8.07 1.57
CA GLY A 18 -19.10 7.65 0.46
C GLY A 18 -19.18 6.14 0.29
N SER A 19 -20.18 5.68 -0.46
CA SER A 19 -20.45 4.26 -0.65
C SER A 19 -20.00 3.77 -2.03
N PHE A 20 -19.15 2.74 -2.03
CA PHE A 20 -18.71 2.06 -3.24
C PHE A 20 -19.14 0.59 -3.16
N VAL A 21 -19.91 0.11 -4.13
CA VAL A 21 -20.31 -1.30 -4.18
C VAL A 21 -19.14 -2.12 -4.73
N PRO A 22 -18.75 -3.26 -4.11
CA PRO A 22 -17.77 -4.16 -4.70
C PRO A 22 -18.23 -4.60 -6.10
N ALA A 23 -17.40 -4.37 -7.12
CA ALA A 23 -17.81 -4.59 -8.50
C ALA A 23 -16.76 -5.33 -9.34
N MET A 24 -15.63 -5.72 -8.74
CA MET A 24 -14.50 -6.30 -9.45
C MET A 24 -14.29 -7.76 -9.06
N GLU A 25 -13.98 -8.61 -10.05
CA GLU A 25 -13.51 -9.98 -9.80
C GLU A 25 -12.00 -10.00 -9.55
N THR A 26 -11.23 -9.25 -10.32
CA THR A 26 -9.77 -9.10 -10.20
C THR A 26 -9.40 -7.63 -10.09
N ILE A 27 -8.22 -7.33 -9.52
CA ILE A 27 -7.67 -5.98 -9.56
C ILE A 27 -6.88 -5.87 -10.87
N PRO A 28 -7.18 -4.91 -11.76
CA PRO A 28 -6.42 -4.73 -12.98
C PRO A 28 -4.93 -4.52 -12.68
N TYR A 29 -4.08 -5.03 -13.55
CA TYR A 29 -2.61 -4.92 -13.49
C TYR A 29 -1.92 -5.70 -12.37
N LEU A 30 -2.60 -6.03 -11.27
CA LEU A 30 -2.00 -6.82 -10.19
C LEU A 30 -2.24 -8.32 -10.38
N THR A 31 -1.19 -9.10 -10.21
CA THR A 31 -1.28 -10.56 -10.10
C THR A 31 -1.52 -10.92 -8.63
N ARG A 32 -2.52 -11.75 -8.35
CA ARG A 32 -2.79 -12.24 -6.99
C ARG A 32 -1.82 -13.37 -6.65
N GLU A 33 -1.15 -13.23 -5.52
CA GLU A 33 -0.31 -14.26 -4.90
C GLU A 33 -1.01 -14.83 -3.65
N PRO A 34 -0.56 -15.96 -3.07
CA PRO A 34 -1.11 -16.50 -1.84
C PRO A 34 -1.12 -15.48 -0.69
N ASP A 35 -0.01 -14.75 -0.52
CA ASP A 35 0.22 -13.83 0.60
C ASP A 35 0.16 -12.34 0.20
N GLY A 36 -0.27 -12.01 -1.03
CA GLY A 36 -0.28 -10.62 -1.46
C GLY A 36 -0.58 -10.40 -2.94
N PHE A 37 0.02 -9.35 -3.49
CA PHE A 37 -0.08 -8.98 -4.90
C PHE A 37 1.31 -8.72 -5.47
N SER A 38 1.50 -9.09 -6.73
CA SER A 38 2.73 -8.81 -7.50
C SER A 38 2.41 -7.92 -8.70
N TYR A 39 3.38 -7.07 -9.06
CA TYR A 39 3.33 -6.21 -10.25
C TYR A 39 4.74 -6.07 -10.82
N THR A 40 4.88 -6.36 -12.12
CA THR A 40 6.13 -6.14 -12.84
C THR A 40 6.18 -4.68 -13.30
N MET A 41 7.02 -3.89 -12.65
CA MET A 41 7.27 -2.49 -13.02
C MET A 41 8.22 -2.39 -14.22
N ASP A 42 7.97 -1.41 -15.08
CA ASP A 42 8.93 -0.98 -16.09
C ASP A 42 10.18 -0.36 -15.42
N PRO A 43 11.39 -0.47 -16.00
CA PRO A 43 12.58 0.15 -15.42
C PRO A 43 12.49 1.69 -15.28
N GLN A 44 11.60 2.36 -16.01
CA GLN A 44 11.38 3.81 -15.96
C GLN A 44 10.27 4.23 -14.97
N ASP A 45 9.50 3.28 -14.43
CA ASP A 45 8.41 3.59 -13.52
C ASP A 45 8.90 4.29 -12.23
N ILE A 46 8.06 5.19 -11.72
CA ILE A 46 8.25 5.83 -10.41
C ILE A 46 7.08 5.42 -9.52
N LEU A 47 7.40 4.90 -8.33
CA LEU A 47 6.39 4.53 -7.34
C LEU A 47 6.22 5.68 -6.35
N TYR A 48 5.02 6.26 -6.32
CA TYR A 48 4.63 7.31 -5.37
C TYR A 48 3.72 6.76 -4.27
N GLY A 49 3.54 7.53 -3.20
CA GLY A 49 2.57 7.25 -2.14
C GLY A 49 3.23 6.98 -0.79
N LEU A 50 2.58 6.16 0.02
CA LEU A 50 2.97 5.76 1.39
C LEU A 50 2.95 6.87 2.46
N GLY A 51 2.68 8.12 2.11
CA GLY A 51 2.50 9.20 3.10
C GLY A 51 3.72 9.40 4.00
N GLU A 52 3.53 9.33 5.31
CA GLU A 52 4.62 9.36 6.30
C GLU A 52 5.43 8.07 6.24
N ASN A 53 6.60 8.12 5.60
CA ASN A 53 7.52 6.99 5.50
C ASN A 53 8.97 7.48 5.33
N ILE A 54 9.92 6.60 5.62
CA ILE A 54 11.36 6.87 5.39
C ILE A 54 11.70 6.98 3.89
N ARG A 55 12.93 7.43 3.59
CA ARG A 55 13.51 7.57 2.24
C ARG A 55 12.79 8.60 1.34
N GLY A 56 13.14 8.63 0.06
CA GLY A 56 12.69 9.63 -0.90
C GLY A 56 11.28 9.41 -1.44
N ILE A 57 10.89 10.30 -2.37
CA ILE A 57 9.59 10.33 -3.05
C ILE A 57 9.37 9.09 -3.92
N ASN A 58 10.39 8.66 -4.68
CA ASN A 58 10.34 7.39 -5.41
C ASN A 58 10.57 6.24 -4.43
N LYS A 59 9.53 5.43 -4.19
CA LYS A 59 9.55 4.35 -3.20
C LYS A 59 10.24 3.07 -3.69
N ARG A 60 10.79 3.02 -4.90
CA ARG A 60 11.50 1.84 -5.41
C ARG A 60 12.75 1.50 -4.58
N GLY A 61 13.11 0.22 -4.56
CA GLY A 61 14.39 -0.25 -4.00
C GLY A 61 14.43 -0.39 -2.47
N TRP A 62 13.29 -0.42 -1.80
CA TRP A 62 13.22 -0.62 -0.34
C TRP A 62 11.95 -1.36 0.10
N VAL A 63 11.95 -1.86 1.34
CA VAL A 63 10.80 -2.53 1.98
C VAL A 63 10.17 -1.57 2.99
N TYR A 64 8.87 -1.33 2.84
CA TYR A 64 8.07 -0.51 3.74
C TYR A 64 6.97 -1.38 4.37
N GLU A 65 6.73 -1.18 5.66
CA GLU A 65 5.73 -1.89 6.44
C GLU A 65 4.80 -0.87 7.10
N SER A 66 3.51 -0.91 6.74
CA SER A 66 2.47 -0.09 7.38
C SER A 66 2.15 -0.64 8.77
N LYS A 67 2.98 -0.27 9.74
CA LYS A 67 2.89 -0.71 11.14
C LYS A 67 3.29 0.45 12.04
N CYS A 68 2.31 1.13 12.62
CA CYS A 68 2.52 2.24 13.56
C CYS A 68 3.47 1.81 14.69
N SER A 69 4.71 2.29 14.62
CA SER A 69 5.82 1.86 15.47
C SER A 69 6.43 3.08 16.14
N ASP A 70 6.54 3.02 17.47
CA ASP A 70 7.28 4.03 18.23
C ASP A 70 8.75 3.64 18.27
N ASP A 71 9.55 4.23 17.38
CA ASP A 71 11.00 4.11 17.38
C ASP A 71 11.63 5.51 17.36
N PRO A 72 12.47 5.85 18.36
CA PRO A 72 13.06 7.19 18.45
C PRO A 72 14.15 7.45 17.41
N ASN A 73 14.66 6.42 16.72
CA ASN A 73 15.77 6.54 15.79
C ASN A 73 15.31 6.29 14.35
N HIS A 74 15.07 7.36 13.58
CA HIS A 74 14.62 7.29 12.19
C HIS A 74 15.78 7.05 11.21
N THR A 75 16.43 5.91 11.36
CA THR A 75 17.53 5.50 10.49
C THR A 75 17.02 4.94 9.15
N GLU A 76 17.84 5.00 8.10
CA GLU A 76 17.44 4.58 6.73
C GLU A 76 17.10 3.09 6.57
N ASN A 77 17.43 2.28 7.57
CA ASN A 77 17.15 0.85 7.62
C ASN A 77 15.79 0.51 8.26
N LYS A 78 15.03 1.50 8.75
CA LYS A 78 13.68 1.26 9.26
C LYS A 78 12.73 0.88 8.11
N SER A 79 11.77 0.02 8.41
CA SER A 79 10.67 -0.35 7.50
C SER A 79 9.36 0.36 7.82
N SER A 80 9.19 0.84 9.05
CA SER A 80 7.97 1.47 9.54
C SER A 80 8.25 2.74 10.36
N LEU A 81 7.26 3.62 10.41
CA LEU A 81 7.20 4.81 11.27
C LEU A 81 5.84 4.83 11.99
N TYR A 82 5.29 6.00 12.27
CA TYR A 82 4.10 6.18 13.09
C TYR A 82 2.80 6.03 12.31
N GLY A 83 2.73 6.47 11.05
CA GLY A 83 1.53 6.44 10.22
C GLY A 83 1.32 5.16 9.40
N ALA A 84 0.05 4.79 9.20
CA ALA A 84 -0.43 3.74 8.29
C ALA A 84 -1.81 4.10 7.73
#